data_AF-A0A5C6BNU5-F1
#
_entry.id   AF-A0A5C6BNU5-F1
#
_cell.length_a   1.000
_cell.length_b   1.000
_cell.length_c   1.000
_cell.angle_alpha   90.00
_cell.angle_beta   90.00
_cell.angle_gamma   90.00
#
_symmetry.space_group_name_H-M   'P 1'
#
loop_
_entity.id
_entity.type
_entity.pdbx_description
1 polymer ?
#
loop_
_entity_poly.entity_id
_entity_poly.type
_entity_poly.pdbx_seq_one_letter_code
_entity_poly.pdbx_strand_id
1 'polypeptide(L)'
;MLTKSMNDIFMRAKRLCRRVATRDLDVVPLYLVLQSQMPVGRVTHNYCNGYTSPCLDLYLRDVIADKWWGRGACIVVNDEALQEAFEPEDIEMALLHVVIHELVHVIDRPAPFRPRPSVAPTVIAKEAVRVAEIVASDPQDDIRPALWVGHGRRFIRIALHLQYRVEQTGMRLSPGMLCAGPTYGLSHAERYLTALGDEPADMIEMTFRDICLTDPPETFSRLWWRDSDNSAL
;
A
#
# COMPACT_ATOMS: atom_id res chain seq x y z
N MET A 1 -21.85 19.36 11.02
CA MET A 1 -21.30 18.00 11.19
C MET A 1 -20.02 18.13 11.99
N LEU A 2 -19.79 17.29 13.01
CA LEU A 2 -18.52 17.31 13.75
C LEU A 2 -17.42 16.77 12.84
N THR A 3 -16.34 17.53 12.66
CA THR A 3 -15.14 17.07 11.96
C THR A 3 -14.50 15.95 12.78
N LYS A 4 -14.22 14.81 12.15
CA LYS A 4 -13.50 13.71 12.80
C LYS A 4 -12.07 14.15 13.07
N SER A 5 -11.52 13.77 14.21
CA SER A 5 -10.10 14.01 14.45
C SER A 5 -9.25 13.12 13.52
N MET A 6 -8.03 13.57 13.20
CA MET A 6 -7.07 12.76 12.43
C MET A 6 -6.82 11.40 13.11
N ASN A 7 -6.80 11.36 14.45
CA ASN A 7 -6.65 10.12 15.20
C ASN A 7 -7.83 9.15 14.99
N ASP A 8 -9.07 9.65 14.87
CA ASP A 8 -10.24 8.82 14.59
C ASP A 8 -10.17 8.19 13.19
N ILE A 9 -9.79 9.00 12.20
CA ILE A 9 -9.57 8.58 10.81
C ILE A 9 -8.50 7.49 10.77
N PHE A 10 -7.37 7.74 11.43
CA PHE A 10 -6.24 6.82 11.50
C PHE A 10 -6.61 5.49 12.16
N MET A 11 -7.34 5.53 13.28
CA MET A 11 -7.81 4.31 13.95
C MET A 11 -8.85 3.55 13.11
N ARG A 12 -9.68 4.26 12.33
CA ARG A 12 -10.59 3.64 11.35
C ARG A 12 -9.80 2.95 10.25
N ALA A 13 -8.76 3.57 9.70
CA ALA A 13 -7.90 2.97 8.68
C ALA A 13 -7.23 1.68 9.18
N LYS A 14 -6.66 1.70 10.39
CA LYS A 14 -6.08 0.50 11.01
C LYS A 14 -7.08 -0.65 11.17
N ARG A 15 -8.30 -0.35 11.63
CA ARG A 15 -9.38 -1.35 11.73
C ARG A 15 -9.81 -1.87 10.37
N LEU A 16 -9.86 -1.00 9.35
CA LEU A 16 -10.20 -1.42 7.99
C LEU A 16 -9.18 -2.42 7.45
N CYS A 17 -7.88 -2.13 7.55
CA CYS A 17 -6.81 -3.07 7.14
C CYS A 17 -7.00 -4.45 7.76
N ARG A 18 -7.23 -4.48 9.08
CA ARG A 18 -7.47 -5.72 9.81
C ARG A 18 -8.72 -6.45 9.33
N ARG A 19 -9.80 -5.74 9.03
CA ARG A 19 -11.05 -6.36 8.55
C ARG A 19 -10.88 -6.99 7.17
N VAL A 20 -10.24 -6.31 6.22
CA VAL A 20 -10.15 -6.76 4.81
C VAL A 20 -9.01 -7.75 4.56
N ALA A 21 -8.01 -7.76 5.43
CA ALA A 21 -6.89 -8.71 5.41
C ALA A 21 -6.83 -9.53 6.70
N THR A 22 -8.00 -9.89 7.26
CA THR A 22 -8.10 -10.58 8.56
C THR A 22 -7.18 -11.79 8.64
N ARG A 23 -7.27 -12.71 7.67
CA ARG A 23 -6.51 -13.96 7.66
C ARG A 23 -5.01 -13.77 7.45
N ASP A 24 -4.63 -12.72 6.72
CA ASP A 24 -3.23 -12.41 6.41
C ASP A 24 -2.54 -11.63 7.54
N LEU A 25 -3.31 -10.92 8.37
CA LEU A 25 -2.80 -10.04 9.43
C LEU A 25 -3.10 -10.50 10.86
N ASP A 26 -3.91 -11.53 11.08
CA ASP A 26 -4.46 -11.90 12.40
C ASP A 26 -3.39 -11.88 13.50
N VAL A 27 -2.30 -12.60 13.27
CA VAL A 27 -1.17 -12.74 14.21
C VAL A 27 0.00 -11.80 13.93
N VAL A 28 -0.07 -10.95 12.90
CA VAL A 28 1.04 -10.10 12.46
C VAL A 28 0.81 -8.66 12.92
N PRO A 29 1.67 -8.06 13.76
CA PRO A 29 1.55 -6.65 14.12
C PRO A 29 1.45 -5.76 12.87
N LEU A 30 0.50 -4.82 12.90
CA LEU A 30 0.36 -3.77 11.89
C LEU A 30 0.51 -2.41 12.58
N TYR A 31 1.57 -1.71 12.19
CA TYR A 31 1.85 -0.36 12.62
C TYR A 31 1.47 0.61 11.50
N LEU A 32 0.70 1.62 11.85
CA LEU A 32 0.54 2.82 11.04
C LEU A 32 1.30 3.92 11.79
N VAL A 33 1.94 4.82 11.06
CA VAL A 33 2.66 5.99 11.60
C VAL A 33 2.30 7.19 10.73
N LEU A 34 1.93 8.31 11.35
CA LEU A 34 1.73 9.57 10.63
C LEU A 34 3.09 10.26 10.46
N GLN A 35 3.31 10.89 9.31
CA GLN A 35 4.55 11.61 9.04
C GLN A 35 4.75 12.76 10.03
N SER A 36 3.68 13.45 10.43
CA SER A 36 3.71 14.50 11.46
C SER A 36 4.19 14.01 12.84
N GLN A 37 4.21 12.70 13.09
CA GLN A 37 4.73 12.10 14.33
C GLN A 37 6.23 11.78 14.25
N MET A 38 6.83 11.88 13.06
CA MET A 38 8.23 11.53 12.85
C MET A 38 9.17 12.70 13.20
N PRO A 39 10.37 12.43 13.71
CA PRO A 39 11.38 13.48 13.92
C PRO A 39 11.72 14.17 12.60
N VAL A 40 11.93 15.50 12.62
CA VAL A 40 12.22 16.34 11.44
C VAL A 40 13.30 15.77 10.52
N GLY A 41 14.34 15.12 11.06
CA GLY A 41 15.41 14.50 10.27
C GLY A 41 15.07 13.15 9.61
N ARG A 42 13.84 12.67 9.73
CA ARG A 42 13.36 11.41 9.12
C ARG A 42 12.18 11.63 8.16
N VAL A 43 11.74 12.87 8.01
CA VAL A 43 10.68 13.27 7.09
C VAL A 43 11.25 13.30 5.67
N THR A 44 10.61 12.60 4.74
CA THR A 44 10.91 12.74 3.31
C THR A 44 10.00 13.80 2.72
N HIS A 45 10.57 14.70 1.92
CA HIS A 45 9.85 15.81 1.31
C HIS A 45 8.68 15.33 0.40
N ASN A 46 7.76 16.26 0.17
CA ASN A 46 6.34 16.22 -0.23
C ASN A 46 5.83 15.33 -1.39
N TYR A 47 6.59 14.38 -1.92
CA TYR A 47 6.22 13.73 -3.19
C TYR A 47 5.45 12.41 -3.07
N CYS A 48 5.30 11.86 -1.87
CA CYS A 48 4.49 10.66 -1.68
C CYS A 48 3.54 10.75 -0.49
N ASN A 49 2.32 10.23 -0.70
CA ASN A 49 1.26 10.22 0.29
C ASN A 49 1.42 9.11 1.34
N GLY A 50 2.21 8.07 1.07
CA GLY A 50 2.50 7.01 2.03
C GLY A 50 3.55 6.03 1.52
N TYR A 51 4.12 5.24 2.42
CA TYR A 51 5.10 4.21 2.03
C TYR A 51 5.20 3.08 3.05
N THR A 52 5.71 1.95 2.60
CA THR A 52 6.07 0.81 3.46
C THR A 52 7.40 0.18 3.04
N SER A 53 8.12 -0.45 3.98
CA SER A 53 9.27 -1.31 3.67
C SER A 53 9.30 -2.57 4.55
N PRO A 54 10.00 -3.66 4.17
CA PRO A 54 10.07 -4.89 4.96
C PRO A 54 10.72 -4.77 6.35
N CYS A 55 11.34 -3.63 6.65
CA CYS A 55 12.04 -3.37 7.92
C CYS A 55 11.66 -2.01 8.50
N LEU A 56 10.60 -1.38 7.99
CA LEU A 56 10.20 -0.04 8.39
C LEU A 56 9.80 0.01 9.87
N ASP A 57 9.26 -1.10 10.37
CA ASP A 57 8.97 -1.30 11.78
C ASP A 57 10.23 -1.10 12.64
N LEU A 58 11.34 -1.78 12.31
CA LEU A 58 12.59 -1.63 13.07
C LEU A 58 13.16 -0.20 13.02
N TYR A 59 13.04 0.46 11.86
CA TYR A 59 13.51 1.83 11.70
C TYR A 59 12.71 2.83 12.54
N LEU A 60 11.38 2.63 12.62
CA LEU A 60 10.46 3.51 13.34
C LEU A 60 10.13 3.01 14.74
N ARG A 61 10.90 2.06 15.29
CA ARG A 61 10.61 1.44 16.57
C ARG A 61 10.51 2.45 17.71
N ASP A 62 11.34 3.48 17.70
CA ASP A 62 11.32 4.60 18.64
C ASP A 62 10.07 5.50 18.48
N VAL A 63 9.58 5.67 17.25
CA VAL A 63 8.33 6.41 16.96
C VAL A 63 7.09 5.58 17.34
N ILE A 64 7.13 4.27 17.12
CA ILE A 64 6.06 3.33 17.49
C ILE A 64 5.99 3.18 19.03
N ALA A 65 7.15 3.26 19.70
CA ALA A 65 7.29 3.34 21.15
C ALA A 65 6.55 2.22 21.92
N ASP A 66 5.68 2.58 22.86
CA ASP A 66 4.92 1.69 23.74
C ASP A 66 3.92 0.79 22.97
N LYS A 67 3.58 1.17 21.74
CA LYS A 67 2.72 0.36 20.86
C LYS A 67 3.50 -0.77 20.19
N TRP A 68 4.83 -0.82 20.29
CA TRP A 68 5.65 -1.87 19.73
C TRP A 68 5.55 -3.15 20.55
N TRP A 69 5.04 -4.23 19.95
CA TRP A 69 4.93 -5.52 20.63
C TRP A 69 5.57 -6.68 19.85
N GLY A 70 6.27 -6.39 18.76
CA GLY A 70 6.93 -7.40 17.94
C GLY A 70 7.23 -6.91 16.53
N ARG A 71 7.92 -7.74 15.74
CA ARG A 71 8.13 -7.50 14.32
C ARG A 71 6.80 -7.49 13.58
N GLY A 72 6.61 -6.56 12.65
CA GLY A 72 5.35 -6.42 11.94
C GLY A 72 5.44 -5.59 10.67
N ALA A 73 4.32 -5.52 9.96
CA ALA A 73 4.17 -4.57 8.88
C ALA A 73 4.10 -3.15 9.43
N CYS A 74 4.76 -2.21 8.77
CA CYS A 74 4.67 -0.79 9.10
C CYS A 74 4.37 0.00 7.83
N ILE A 75 3.42 0.93 7.93
CA ILE A 75 3.02 1.87 6.88
C ILE A 75 3.16 3.28 7.45
N VAL A 76 3.84 4.15 6.73
CA VAL A 76 3.84 5.59 6.99
C VAL A 76 2.83 6.26 6.08
N VAL A 77 2.04 7.17 6.63
CA VAL A 77 1.12 8.02 5.88
C VAL A 77 1.58 9.46 6.02
N ASN A 78 1.76 10.15 4.90
CA ASN A 78 2.09 11.56 4.86
C ASN A 78 0.83 12.41 5.03
N ASP A 79 0.38 12.54 6.27
CA ASP A 79 -0.83 13.29 6.62
C ASP A 79 -0.71 14.78 6.35
N GLU A 80 0.50 15.34 6.35
CA GLU A 80 0.74 16.75 6.01
C GLU A 80 0.49 16.99 4.51
N ALA A 81 1.04 16.14 3.63
CA ALA A 81 0.78 16.23 2.19
C ALA A 81 -0.70 16.01 1.86
N LEU A 82 -1.38 15.10 2.58
CA LEU A 82 -2.82 14.91 2.40
C LEU A 82 -3.63 16.14 2.83
N GLN A 83 -3.24 16.83 3.91
CA GLN A 83 -3.87 18.07 4.35
C GLN A 83 -3.62 19.23 3.38
N GLU A 84 -2.48 19.23 2.68
CA GLU A 84 -2.16 20.23 1.67
C GLU A 84 -2.94 19.98 0.35
N ALA A 85 -3.13 18.71 -0.03
CA ALA A 85 -3.69 18.34 -1.33
C ALA A 85 -5.22 18.19 -1.36
N PHE A 86 -5.88 18.00 -0.21
CA PHE A 86 -7.32 17.69 -0.14
C PHE A 86 -8.06 18.59 0.84
N GLU A 87 -9.32 18.89 0.51
CA GLU A 87 -10.24 19.58 1.43
C GLU A 87 -10.52 18.70 2.67
N PRO A 88 -10.80 19.31 3.84
CA PRO A 88 -10.99 18.57 5.10
C PRO A 88 -11.99 17.41 5.05
N GLU A 89 -13.06 17.55 4.28
CA GLU A 89 -14.08 16.52 4.04
C GLU A 89 -13.57 15.29 3.27
N ASP A 90 -12.54 15.45 2.44
CA ASP A 90 -11.99 14.41 1.57
C ASP A 90 -10.77 13.69 2.17
N ILE A 91 -10.13 14.29 3.18
CA ILE A 91 -8.92 13.75 3.84
C ILE A 91 -9.13 12.32 4.34
N GLU A 92 -10.29 12.02 4.94
CA GLU A 92 -10.57 10.65 5.41
C GLU A 92 -10.52 9.65 4.26
N MET A 93 -11.08 10.01 3.10
CA MET A 93 -11.12 9.12 1.96
C MET A 93 -9.76 8.99 1.27
N ALA A 94 -9.02 10.08 1.17
CA ALA A 94 -7.66 10.07 0.65
C ALA A 94 -6.73 9.19 1.53
N LEU A 95 -6.78 9.36 2.85
CA LEU A 95 -6.00 8.57 3.80
C LEU A 95 -6.33 7.07 3.70
N LEU A 96 -7.61 6.73 3.61
CA LEU A 96 -8.03 5.33 3.46
C LEU A 96 -7.52 4.71 2.15
N HIS A 97 -7.53 5.45 1.02
CA HIS A 97 -6.93 4.97 -0.22
C HIS A 97 -5.43 4.69 -0.06
N VAL A 98 -4.68 5.64 0.51
CA VAL A 98 -3.23 5.50 0.73
C VAL A 98 -2.93 4.29 1.61
N VAL A 99 -3.59 4.17 2.76
CA VAL A 99 -3.34 3.06 3.68
C VAL A 99 -3.63 1.71 3.04
N ILE A 100 -4.69 1.63 2.23
CA ILE A 100 -5.04 0.40 1.52
C ILE A 100 -4.06 0.11 0.38
N HIS A 101 -3.61 1.12 -0.36
CA HIS A 101 -2.54 0.99 -1.36
C HIS A 101 -1.25 0.42 -0.75
N GLU A 102 -0.78 1.01 0.35
CA GLU A 102 0.42 0.54 1.04
C GLU A 102 0.24 -0.86 1.64
N LEU A 103 -0.98 -1.21 2.05
CA LEU A 103 -1.29 -2.57 2.49
C LEU A 103 -1.14 -3.58 1.34
N VAL A 104 -1.46 -3.23 0.09
CA VAL A 104 -1.18 -4.08 -1.08
C VAL A 104 0.31 -4.35 -1.19
N HIS A 105 1.16 -3.32 -1.05
CA HIS A 105 2.62 -3.50 -1.05
C HIS A 105 3.11 -4.39 0.11
N VAL A 106 2.47 -4.34 1.28
CA VAL A 106 2.78 -5.24 2.40
C VAL A 106 2.44 -6.70 2.03
N ILE A 107 1.26 -6.93 1.46
CA ILE A 107 0.74 -8.27 1.13
C ILE A 107 1.46 -8.90 -0.08
N ASP A 108 1.89 -8.08 -1.04
CA ASP A 108 2.61 -8.55 -2.23
C ASP A 108 4.01 -9.09 -1.89
N ARG A 109 4.54 -8.82 -0.69
CA ARG A 109 5.81 -9.40 -0.25
C ARG A 109 5.69 -10.90 0.03
N PRO A 110 6.79 -11.68 -0.09
CA PRO A 110 6.81 -13.08 0.35
C PRO A 110 6.52 -13.27 1.85
N ALA A 111 6.79 -12.24 2.65
CA ALA A 111 6.46 -12.16 4.07
C ALA A 111 6.16 -10.70 4.45
N PRO A 112 5.25 -10.44 5.41
CA PRO A 112 4.89 -9.07 5.81
C PRO A 112 6.07 -8.24 6.32
N PHE A 113 7.08 -8.91 6.90
CA PHE A 113 8.35 -8.35 7.33
C PHE A 113 9.49 -9.35 7.09
N ARG A 114 10.73 -8.85 6.98
CA ARG A 114 11.92 -9.69 6.83
C ARG A 114 12.58 -9.98 8.19
N PRO A 115 12.80 -11.24 8.60
CA PRO A 115 13.62 -11.55 9.77
C PRO A 115 15.04 -11.02 9.59
N ARG A 116 15.55 -10.30 10.60
CA ARG A 116 16.90 -9.69 10.58
C ARG A 116 17.57 -9.76 11.96
N PRO A 117 17.89 -10.96 12.47
CA PRO A 117 18.46 -11.11 13.82
C PRO A 117 19.87 -10.50 13.96
N SER A 118 20.60 -10.30 12.86
CA SER A 118 22.03 -9.94 12.86
C SER A 118 22.37 -8.67 12.10
N VAL A 119 21.37 -7.89 11.65
CA VAL A 119 21.63 -6.67 10.86
C VAL A 119 21.78 -5.47 11.79
N ALA A 120 22.87 -4.72 11.64
CA ALA A 120 23.13 -3.52 12.41
C ALA A 120 22.01 -2.46 12.19
N PRO A 121 21.58 -1.73 13.25
CA PRO A 121 20.56 -0.69 13.13
C PRO A 121 20.85 0.37 12.06
N THR A 122 22.12 0.70 11.84
CA THR A 122 22.56 1.67 10.82
C THR A 122 22.26 1.22 9.39
N VAL A 123 22.33 -0.08 9.10
CA VAL A 123 21.98 -0.63 7.79
C VAL A 123 20.47 -0.56 7.57
N ILE A 124 19.68 -0.90 8.61
CA ILE A 124 18.22 -0.78 8.57
C ILE A 124 17.81 0.67 8.32
N ALA A 125 18.45 1.64 8.98
CA ALA A 125 18.18 3.05 8.78
C ALA A 125 18.49 3.50 7.34
N LYS A 126 19.67 3.13 6.80
CA LYS A 126 20.03 3.46 5.42
C LYS A 126 19.04 2.91 4.40
N GLU A 127 18.58 1.67 4.58
CA GLU A 127 17.59 1.07 3.68
C GLU A 127 16.22 1.75 3.78
N ALA A 128 15.75 2.06 4.99
CA ALA A 128 14.48 2.73 5.19
C ALA A 128 14.48 4.15 4.60
N VAL A 129 15.56 4.90 4.83
CA VAL A 129 15.78 6.21 4.20
C VAL A 129 15.81 6.07 2.69
N ARG A 130 16.52 5.07 2.14
CA ARG A 130 16.59 4.89 0.68
C ARG A 130 15.23 4.59 0.05
N VAL A 131 14.39 3.78 0.70
CA VAL A 131 13.02 3.54 0.22
C VAL A 131 12.22 4.84 0.22
N ALA A 132 12.28 5.60 1.31
CA ALA A 132 11.56 6.84 1.42
C ALA A 132 12.06 7.90 0.41
N GLU A 133 13.38 7.96 0.15
CA GLU A 133 13.98 8.79 -0.90
C GLU A 133 13.51 8.40 -2.30
N ILE A 134 13.57 7.11 -2.66
CA ILE A 134 13.13 6.62 -3.98
C ILE A 134 11.65 6.97 -4.21
N VAL A 135 10.84 6.81 -3.17
CA VAL A 135 9.42 7.12 -3.19
C VAL A 135 9.16 8.63 -3.26
N ALA A 136 10.03 9.45 -2.65
CA ALA A 136 9.95 10.90 -2.65
C ALA A 136 10.69 11.59 -3.82
N SER A 137 11.31 10.85 -4.73
CA SER A 137 12.04 11.43 -5.86
C SER A 137 11.06 11.97 -6.91
N ASP A 138 11.24 13.23 -7.34
CA ASP A 138 10.47 13.82 -8.44
C ASP A 138 10.72 13.00 -9.73
N PRO A 139 9.68 12.54 -10.46
CA PRO A 139 9.81 11.79 -11.72
C PRO A 139 10.51 12.52 -12.88
N GLN A 140 11.09 13.70 -12.67
CA GLN A 140 11.74 14.51 -13.70
C GLN A 140 13.13 13.99 -14.15
N ASP A 141 13.76 13.04 -13.45
CA ASP A 141 15.06 12.49 -13.88
C ASP A 141 14.94 11.37 -14.94
N ASP A 142 15.70 11.55 -16.03
CA ASP A 142 15.67 10.88 -17.35
C ASP A 142 15.87 9.34 -17.41
N ILE A 143 15.92 8.65 -16.27
CA ILE A 143 16.04 7.19 -16.22
C ILE A 143 14.79 6.65 -15.53
N ARG A 144 13.68 6.59 -16.27
CA ARG A 144 12.46 5.95 -15.77
C ARG A 144 12.66 4.43 -15.74
N PRO A 145 12.76 3.75 -14.57
CA PRO A 145 12.21 2.41 -14.51
C PRO A 145 10.76 2.50 -15.01
N ALA A 146 10.30 1.48 -15.76
CA ALA A 146 8.94 1.50 -16.29
C ALA A 146 7.97 1.89 -15.16
N LEU A 147 7.07 2.85 -15.40
CA LEU A 147 6.33 3.53 -14.33
C LEU A 147 5.51 2.56 -13.44
N TRP A 148 5.29 1.33 -13.89
CA TRP A 148 4.69 0.23 -13.14
C TRP A 148 5.65 -0.52 -12.19
N VAL A 149 6.93 -0.14 -12.03
CA VAL A 149 7.86 -0.86 -11.12
C VAL A 149 7.36 -0.77 -9.68
N GLY A 150 6.90 -1.92 -9.15
CA GLY A 150 6.21 -2.03 -7.86
C GLY A 150 4.71 -2.36 -7.99
N HIS A 151 4.12 -2.16 -9.17
CA HIS A 151 2.71 -2.34 -9.52
C HIS A 151 2.54 -3.45 -10.56
N GLY A 152 3.21 -4.59 -10.33
CA GLY A 152 3.17 -5.74 -11.23
C GLY A 152 1.81 -6.46 -11.26
N ARG A 153 1.69 -7.47 -12.13
CA ARG A 153 0.49 -8.34 -12.25
C ARG A 153 -0.08 -8.80 -10.90
N ARG A 154 0.80 -9.26 -10.01
CA ARG A 154 0.43 -9.77 -8.68
C ARG A 154 -0.11 -8.66 -7.78
N PHE A 155 0.56 -7.51 -7.75
CA PHE A 155 0.13 -6.32 -7.03
C PHE A 155 -1.28 -5.89 -7.46
N ILE A 156 -1.52 -5.74 -8.77
CA ILE A 156 -2.83 -5.31 -9.29
C ILE A 156 -3.93 -6.30 -8.89
N ARG A 157 -3.67 -7.60 -9.03
CA ARG A 157 -4.63 -8.64 -8.60
C ARG A 157 -4.95 -8.52 -7.12
N ILE A 158 -3.94 -8.42 -6.25
CA ILE A 158 -4.14 -8.23 -4.79
C ILE A 158 -4.98 -6.99 -4.53
N ALA A 159 -4.67 -5.86 -5.19
CA ALA A 159 -5.38 -4.61 -4.97
C ALA A 159 -6.87 -4.68 -5.32
N LEU A 160 -7.22 -5.37 -6.42
CA LEU A 160 -8.62 -5.56 -6.81
C LEU A 160 -9.37 -6.47 -5.84
N HIS A 161 -8.74 -7.55 -5.38
CA HIS A 161 -9.31 -8.39 -4.30
C HIS A 161 -9.51 -7.60 -3.01
N LEU A 162 -8.54 -6.77 -2.63
CA LEU A 162 -8.62 -5.96 -1.43
C LEU A 162 -9.69 -4.87 -1.55
N GLN A 163 -9.80 -4.22 -2.72
CA GLN A 163 -10.86 -3.28 -3.05
C GLN A 163 -12.25 -3.94 -2.90
N TYR A 164 -12.45 -5.14 -3.48
CA TYR A 164 -13.70 -5.88 -3.34
C TYR A 164 -14.04 -6.16 -1.86
N ARG A 165 -13.05 -6.57 -1.05
CA ARG A 165 -13.24 -6.78 0.40
C ARG A 165 -13.56 -5.49 1.15
N VAL A 166 -13.02 -4.35 0.73
CA VAL A 166 -13.41 -3.04 1.28
C VAL A 166 -14.87 -2.73 0.95
N GLU A 167 -15.33 -3.04 -0.26
CA GLU A 167 -16.75 -2.88 -0.65
C GLU A 167 -17.71 -3.70 0.20
N GLN A 168 -17.31 -4.91 0.62
CA GLN A 168 -18.09 -5.72 1.56
C GLN A 168 -18.21 -5.10 2.97
N THR A 169 -17.47 -4.02 3.25
CA THR A 169 -17.61 -3.25 4.48
C THR A 169 -18.57 -2.06 4.36
N GLY A 170 -19.16 -1.84 3.17
CA GLY A 170 -20.01 -0.71 2.84
C GLY A 170 -19.24 0.54 2.40
N MET A 171 -17.92 0.44 2.16
CA MET A 171 -17.07 1.53 1.68
C MET A 171 -16.64 1.29 0.26
N ARG A 172 -16.61 2.32 -0.58
CA ARG A 172 -16.13 2.21 -1.97
C ARG A 172 -14.81 2.95 -2.12
N LEU A 173 -13.81 2.27 -2.69
CA LEU A 173 -12.55 2.85 -3.10
C LEU A 173 -12.42 2.75 -4.61
N SER A 174 -11.88 3.79 -5.24
CA SER A 174 -11.65 3.80 -6.68
C SER A 174 -10.47 2.89 -7.04
N PRO A 175 -10.64 1.89 -7.92
CA PRO A 175 -9.54 1.04 -8.37
C PRO A 175 -8.40 1.85 -9.02
N GLY A 176 -8.73 2.95 -9.69
CA GLY A 176 -7.75 3.85 -10.33
C GLY A 176 -6.81 4.54 -9.35
N MET A 177 -7.29 4.80 -8.13
CA MET A 177 -6.47 5.35 -7.04
C MET A 177 -5.67 4.26 -6.30
N LEU A 178 -6.02 2.99 -6.49
CA LEU A 178 -5.40 1.88 -5.76
C LEU A 178 -4.27 1.19 -6.52
N CYS A 179 -4.38 0.96 -7.84
CA CYS A 179 -3.41 0.02 -8.43
C CYS A 179 -3.05 0.12 -9.90
N ALA A 180 -3.84 0.79 -10.74
CA ALA A 180 -3.56 0.85 -12.16
C ALA A 180 -4.17 2.09 -12.79
N GLY A 181 -3.49 2.60 -13.81
CA GLY A 181 -3.97 3.73 -14.57
C GLY A 181 -2.91 4.32 -15.49
N PRO A 182 -3.29 5.35 -16.26
CA PRO A 182 -2.41 6.01 -17.23
C PRO A 182 -1.13 6.57 -16.60
N THR A 183 -1.17 6.94 -15.32
CA THR A 183 0.00 7.41 -14.55
C THR A 183 1.11 6.36 -14.47
N TYR A 184 0.78 5.08 -14.61
CA TYR A 184 1.73 3.96 -14.58
C TYR A 184 2.01 3.37 -15.97
N GLY A 185 1.48 3.98 -17.05
CA GLY A 185 1.53 3.41 -18.40
C GLY A 185 0.63 2.18 -18.60
N LEU A 186 -0.28 1.92 -17.65
CA LEU A 186 -1.16 0.75 -17.68
C LEU A 186 -2.57 1.12 -18.15
N SER A 187 -3.33 0.12 -18.59
CA SER A 187 -4.77 0.25 -18.80
C SER A 187 -5.48 0.75 -17.53
N HIS A 188 -6.61 1.43 -17.74
CA HIS A 188 -7.49 1.83 -16.64
C HIS A 188 -7.86 0.64 -15.74
N ALA A 189 -7.83 0.84 -14.42
CA ALA A 189 -8.05 -0.23 -13.42
C ALA A 189 -9.37 -0.99 -13.61
N GLU A 190 -10.44 -0.32 -14.07
CA GLU A 190 -11.73 -0.96 -14.41
C GLU A 190 -11.60 -2.06 -15.47
N ARG A 191 -10.63 -1.96 -16.39
CA ARG A 191 -10.37 -3.02 -17.36
C ARG A 191 -9.77 -4.25 -16.70
N TYR A 192 -8.90 -4.05 -15.70
CA TYR A 192 -8.36 -5.14 -14.89
C TYR A 192 -9.44 -5.77 -14.02
N LEU A 193 -10.30 -4.97 -13.39
CA LEU A 193 -11.46 -5.48 -12.63
C LEU A 193 -12.38 -6.32 -13.52
N THR A 194 -12.75 -5.80 -14.69
CA THR A 194 -13.56 -6.53 -15.68
C THR A 194 -12.87 -7.83 -16.13
N ALA A 195 -11.56 -7.78 -16.38
CA ALA A 195 -10.80 -8.94 -16.83
C ALA A 195 -10.61 -10.00 -15.74
N LEU A 196 -10.68 -9.60 -14.47
CA LEU A 196 -10.62 -10.49 -13.31
C LEU A 196 -11.96 -11.22 -13.07
N GLY A 197 -13.08 -10.62 -13.49
CA GLY A 197 -14.41 -11.24 -13.40
C GLY A 197 -14.86 -11.47 -11.96
N ASP A 198 -15.47 -12.63 -11.70
CA ASP A 198 -16.04 -12.99 -10.39
C ASP A 198 -14.99 -13.50 -9.38
N GLU A 199 -13.72 -13.58 -9.76
CA GLU A 199 -12.65 -14.13 -8.91
C GLU A 199 -12.58 -13.48 -7.50
N PRO A 200 -12.72 -12.15 -7.31
CA PRO A 200 -12.75 -11.57 -5.96
C PRO A 200 -13.88 -12.07 -5.06
N ALA A 201 -15.04 -12.35 -5.67
CA ALA A 201 -16.18 -12.91 -4.95
C ALA A 201 -15.93 -14.38 -4.61
N ASP A 202 -15.47 -15.18 -5.59
CA ASP A 202 -15.22 -16.61 -5.44
C ASP A 202 -14.11 -16.92 -4.41
N MET A 203 -13.11 -16.02 -4.29
CA MET A 203 -11.95 -16.21 -3.41
C MET A 203 -11.98 -15.31 -2.16
N ILE A 204 -13.13 -14.74 -1.79
CA ILE A 204 -13.24 -13.83 -0.64
C ILE A 204 -12.73 -14.46 0.67
N GLU A 205 -12.91 -15.77 0.82
CA GLU A 205 -12.50 -16.51 2.02
C GLU A 205 -11.02 -16.94 2.02
N MET A 206 -10.31 -16.82 0.89
CA MET A 206 -8.90 -17.23 0.78
C MET A 206 -7.95 -16.20 1.42
N THR A 207 -6.74 -16.63 1.82
CA THR A 207 -5.67 -15.66 2.11
C THR A 207 -5.17 -15.03 0.81
N PHE A 208 -4.59 -13.83 0.85
CA PHE A 208 -3.98 -13.26 -0.36
C PHE A 208 -2.80 -14.08 -0.85
N ARG A 209 -2.09 -14.75 0.07
CA ARG A 209 -1.05 -15.71 -0.28
C ARG A 209 -1.60 -16.86 -1.14
N ASP A 210 -2.71 -17.45 -0.72
CA ASP A 210 -3.34 -18.56 -1.46
C ASP A 210 -3.89 -18.10 -2.80
N ILE A 211 -4.51 -16.91 -2.86
CA ILE A 211 -4.94 -16.29 -4.13
C ILE A 211 -3.75 -16.18 -5.09
N CYS A 212 -2.60 -15.69 -4.61
CA CYS A 212 -1.39 -15.56 -5.43
C CYS A 212 -0.79 -16.89 -5.90
N LEU A 213 -1.14 -18.02 -5.28
CA LEU A 213 -0.71 -19.35 -5.70
C LEU A 213 -1.62 -19.96 -6.78
N THR A 214 -2.81 -19.41 -6.99
CA THR A 214 -3.70 -19.82 -8.08
C THR A 214 -3.36 -19.07 -9.38
N ASP A 215 -3.64 -19.67 -10.52
CA ASP A 215 -3.54 -18.98 -11.80
C ASP A 215 -4.63 -17.91 -11.91
N PRO A 216 -4.29 -16.68 -12.32
CA PRO A 216 -5.31 -15.67 -12.62
C PRO A 216 -6.05 -16.02 -13.92
N PRO A 217 -7.28 -15.51 -14.11
CA PRO A 217 -8.05 -15.61 -15.35
C PRO A 217 -7.20 -15.26 -16.56
N GLU A 218 -7.41 -16.02 -17.65
CA GLU A 218 -6.64 -15.82 -18.88
C GLU A 218 -6.84 -14.40 -19.44
N THR A 219 -8.05 -13.86 -19.33
CA THR A 219 -8.40 -12.48 -19.68
C THR A 219 -7.57 -11.46 -18.91
N PHE A 220 -7.39 -11.65 -17.61
CA PHE A 220 -6.54 -10.79 -16.77
C PHE A 220 -5.07 -10.88 -17.16
N SER A 221 -4.54 -12.11 -17.32
CA SER A 221 -3.15 -12.31 -17.75
C SER A 221 -2.85 -11.68 -19.09
N ARG A 222 -3.73 -11.88 -20.08
CA ARG A 222 -3.58 -11.33 -21.43
C ARG A 222 -3.59 -9.80 -21.43
N LEU A 223 -4.45 -9.19 -20.61
CA LEU A 223 -4.48 -7.75 -20.42
C LEU A 223 -3.16 -7.23 -19.85
N TRP A 224 -2.66 -7.85 -18.77
CA TRP A 224 -1.38 -7.49 -18.18
C TRP A 224 -0.23 -7.57 -19.19
N TRP A 225 -0.10 -8.69 -19.91
CA TRP A 225 1.00 -8.86 -20.87
C TRP A 225 0.98 -7.81 -21.97
N ARG A 226 -0.19 -7.51 -22.51
CA ARG A 226 -0.32 -6.44 -23.52
C ARG A 226 0.14 -5.09 -22.98
N ASP A 227 -0.20 -4.76 -21.74
CA ASP A 227 0.18 -3.48 -21.14
C ASP A 227 1.66 -3.45 -20.78
N SER A 228 2.21 -4.53 -20.21
CA SER A 228 3.62 -4.61 -19.84
C SER A 228 4.57 -4.63 -21.04
N ASP A 229 4.16 -5.25 -22.15
CA ASP A 229 4.95 -5.32 -23.38
C ASP A 229 4.92 -3.99 -24.15
N ASN A 230 3.78 -3.29 -24.16
CA ASN A 230 3.65 -1.96 -24.78
C ASN A 230 4.32 -0.84 -23.98
N SER A 231 4.59 -1.06 -22.69
CA SER A 231 5.29 -0.09 -21.82
C SER A 231 6.81 -0.06 -22.03
N ALA A 232 7.35 -0.93 -22.89
CA ALA A 232 8.77 -1.02 -23.22
C ALA A 232 9.16 -0.26 -24.51
N LEU A 233 8.22 0.49 -25.10
CA LEU A 233 8.40 1.38 -26.26
C LEU A 233 8.34 2.84 -25.81
#